data_AF-A0A3D4B8N0-F1
#
_entry.id   AF-A0A3D4B8N0-F1
#
_cell.length_a   1.000
_cell.length_b   1.000
_cell.length_c   1.000
_cell.angle_alpha   90.00
_cell.angle_beta   90.00
_cell.angle_gamma   90.00
#
_symmetry.space_group_name_H-M   'P 1'
#
loop_
_entity.id
_entity.type
_entity.pdbx_description
1 polymer ?
#
loop_
_entity_poly.entity_id
_entity_poly.type
_entity_poly.pdbx_seq_one_letter_code
_entity_poly.pdbx_strand_id
1 'polypeptide(L)'
;GSSPVPEGPGLGFDVDEDAITRLSEQKLVESPKHLGILRMPDGHTYYGKSYVSPTTVTGKEEGSVRGFTSELWEEDGSGEFAEMFERV
;
A
#
# COMPACT_ATOMS: atom_id res chain seq x y z
N GLY A 1 -17.73 -16.65 5.42
CA GLY A 1 -18.41 -15.85 6.45
C GLY A 1 -19.40 -14.94 5.77
N SER A 2 -20.59 -14.77 6.33
CA SER A 2 -21.61 -13.84 5.82
C SER A 2 -22.03 -12.90 6.94
N SER A 3 -22.07 -11.61 6.67
CA SER A 3 -22.62 -10.61 7.58
C SER A 3 -24.08 -10.32 7.18
N PRO A 4 -25.04 -10.37 8.12
CA PRO A 4 -26.42 -10.03 7.82
C PRO A 4 -26.56 -8.55 7.43
N VAL A 5 -27.50 -8.26 6.53
CA VAL A 5 -27.78 -6.90 6.06
C VAL A 5 -28.91 -6.26 6.87
N PRO A 6 -28.89 -4.94 7.09
CA PRO A 6 -30.02 -4.24 7.70
C PRO A 6 -31.30 -4.37 6.85
N GLU A 7 -32.44 -4.59 7.49
CA GLU A 7 -33.74 -4.81 6.81
C GLU A 7 -34.55 -3.52 6.58
N GLY A 8 -34.12 -2.40 7.18
CA GLY A 8 -34.78 -1.10 7.07
C GLY A 8 -34.35 -0.28 5.84
N PRO A 9 -35.05 0.82 5.53
CA PRO A 9 -34.65 1.72 4.45
C PRO A 9 -33.31 2.41 4.77
N GLY A 10 -32.51 2.66 3.73
CA GLY A 10 -31.19 3.28 3.84
C GLY A 10 -30.07 2.27 4.12
N LEU A 11 -28.93 2.75 4.63
CA LEU A 11 -27.76 1.91 4.92
C LEU A 11 -27.86 1.17 6.27
N GLY A 12 -28.87 1.50 7.09
CA GLY A 12 -29.08 0.90 8.41
C GLY A 12 -28.12 1.38 9.50
N PHE A 13 -27.44 2.52 9.27
CA PHE A 13 -26.51 3.14 10.21
C PHE A 13 -26.72 4.66 10.23
N ASP A 14 -26.55 5.24 11.41
CA ASP A 14 -26.51 6.69 11.62
C ASP A 14 -25.07 7.13 11.93
N VAL A 15 -24.77 8.40 11.64
CA VAL A 15 -23.45 9.00 11.89
C VAL A 15 -23.43 9.62 13.29
N ASP A 16 -22.36 9.35 14.04
CA ASP A 16 -22.07 9.99 15.32
C ASP A 16 -21.17 11.21 15.10
N GLU A 17 -21.77 12.40 15.02
CA GLU A 17 -21.08 13.67 14.75
C GLU A 17 -20.15 14.10 15.90
N ASP A 18 -20.49 13.74 17.15
CA ASP A 18 -19.64 14.01 18.31
C ASP A 18 -18.37 13.14 18.26
N ALA A 19 -18.51 11.87 17.83
CA ALA A 19 -17.37 11.01 17.58
C ALA A 19 -16.49 11.54 16.43
N ILE A 20 -17.07 12.05 15.34
CA ILE A 20 -16.30 12.68 14.24
C ILE A 20 -15.48 13.84 14.79
N THR A 21 -16.09 14.74 15.55
CA THR A 21 -15.41 15.91 16.12
C THR A 21 -14.24 15.47 16.99
N ARG A 22 -14.46 14.53 17.91
CA ARG A 22 -13.41 13.98 18.78
C ARG A 22 -12.29 13.28 18.03
N LEU A 23 -12.60 12.58 16.93
CA LEU A 23 -11.61 11.86 16.12
C LEU A 23 -10.85 12.80 15.18
N SER A 24 -11.42 13.93 14.80
CA SER A 24 -10.78 14.89 13.89
C SER A 24 -9.51 15.53 14.47
N GLU A 25 -9.42 15.62 15.80
CA GLU A 25 -8.25 16.16 16.51
C GLU A 25 -7.14 15.11 16.74
N GLN A 26 -7.37 13.85 16.38
CA GLN A 26 -6.39 12.80 16.62
C GLN A 26 -5.22 12.89 15.65
N LYS A 27 -4.01 12.63 16.16
CA LYS A 27 -2.85 12.44 15.30
C LYS A 27 -3.11 11.24 14.40
N LEU A 28 -3.10 11.47 13.09
CA LEU A 28 -3.16 10.40 12.11
C LEU A 28 -1.97 9.45 12.30
N VAL A 29 -2.25 8.16 12.22
CA VAL A 29 -1.19 7.16 12.12
C VAL A 29 -0.50 7.38 10.78
N GLU A 30 0.77 7.77 10.83
CA GLU A 30 1.57 7.90 9.62
C GLU A 30 1.72 6.52 8.99
N SER A 31 1.47 6.44 7.68
CA SER A 31 1.72 5.20 6.94
C SER A 31 3.20 4.84 7.05
N PRO A 32 3.54 3.57 7.35
CA PRO A 32 4.93 3.13 7.36
C PRO A 32 5.59 3.46 6.02
N LYS A 33 6.78 4.06 6.07
CA LYS A 33 7.57 4.29 4.85
C LYS A 33 8.28 2.99 4.49
N HIS A 34 8.16 2.61 3.23
CA HIS A 34 8.86 1.47 2.66
C HIS A 34 9.14 1.72 1.17
N LEU A 35 10.14 1.05 0.63
CA LEU A 35 10.44 1.03 -0.79
C LEU A 35 10.11 -0.34 -1.35
N GLY A 36 9.33 -0.39 -2.43
CA GLY A 36 9.19 -1.60 -3.22
C GLY A 36 10.36 -1.74 -4.16
N ILE A 37 10.98 -2.92 -4.17
CA ILE A 37 12.04 -3.31 -5.10
C ILE A 37 11.55 -4.51 -5.89
N LEU A 38 11.35 -4.34 -7.19
CA LEU A 38 11.00 -5.41 -8.10
C LEU A 38 12.20 -5.74 -8.98
N ARG A 39 12.71 -6.96 -8.86
CA ARG A 39 13.82 -7.50 -9.67
C ARG A 39 13.24 -8.45 -10.71
N MET A 40 13.44 -8.13 -11.99
CA MET A 40 12.97 -8.91 -13.13
C MET A 40 14.02 -9.91 -13.62
N PRO A 41 13.60 -11.03 -14.24
CA PRO A 41 14.51 -12.08 -14.70
C PRO A 41 15.45 -11.64 -15.84
N ASP A 42 15.15 -10.55 -16.53
CA ASP A 42 15.98 -9.93 -17.57
C ASP A 42 17.07 -9.00 -17.00
N GLY A 43 17.14 -8.86 -15.68
CA GLY A 43 18.12 -8.04 -14.97
C GLY A 43 17.66 -6.62 -14.67
N HIS A 44 16.46 -6.22 -15.10
CA HIS A 44 15.91 -4.90 -14.75
C HIS A 44 15.44 -4.85 -13.29
N THR A 45 15.72 -3.74 -12.61
CA THR A 45 15.22 -3.48 -11.25
C THR A 45 14.38 -2.21 -11.25
N TYR A 46 13.19 -2.30 -10.67
CA TYR A 46 12.24 -1.20 -10.53
C TYR A 46 12.08 -0.85 -9.07
N TYR A 47 11.98 0.45 -8.78
CA TYR A 47 11.82 1.00 -7.44
C TYR A 47 10.55 1.84 -7.37
N GLY A 48 9.88 1.85 -6.21
CA GLY A 48 8.73 2.71 -5.95
C GLY A 48 8.49 2.94 -4.47
N LYS A 49 7.68 3.94 -4.13
CA LYS A 49 7.30 4.30 -2.73
C LYS A 49 6.51 3.23 -1.98
N SER A 50 6.19 2.13 -2.65
CA SER A 50 5.54 0.94 -2.10
C SER A 50 5.76 -0.21 -3.07
N TYR A 51 5.11 -1.34 -2.80
CA TYR A 51 5.07 -2.52 -3.65
C TYR A 51 4.94 -2.14 -5.13
N VAL A 52 5.91 -2.61 -5.92
CA VAL A 52 5.93 -2.42 -7.37
C VAL A 52 5.37 -3.68 -8.02
N SER A 53 4.16 -3.57 -8.56
CA SER A 53 3.50 -4.72 -9.20
C SER A 53 4.19 -5.09 -10.52
N PRO A 54 4.57 -6.37 -10.72
CA PRO A 54 5.01 -6.88 -12.02
C PRO A 54 3.97 -6.67 -13.11
N THR A 55 2.68 -6.72 -12.77
CA THR A 55 1.58 -6.47 -13.71
C THR A 55 1.62 -5.05 -14.24
N THR A 56 1.81 -4.05 -13.37
CA THR A 56 1.91 -2.65 -13.78
C THR A 56 3.12 -2.39 -14.67
N VAL A 57 4.25 -3.06 -14.41
CA VAL A 57 5.49 -2.89 -15.18
C VAL A 57 5.43 -3.62 -16.53
N THR A 58 4.86 -4.83 -16.57
CA THR A 58 4.91 -5.71 -17.75
C THR A 58 3.63 -5.73 -18.57
N GLY A 59 2.51 -5.24 -18.02
CA GLY A 59 1.18 -5.36 -18.60
C GLY A 59 0.61 -6.79 -18.61
N LYS A 60 1.26 -7.74 -17.92
CA LYS A 60 0.86 -9.14 -17.86
C LYS A 60 0.45 -9.52 -16.44
N GLU A 61 -0.56 -10.36 -16.31
CA GLU A 61 -0.97 -10.91 -15.02
C GLU A 61 0.22 -11.50 -14.26
N GLU A 62 0.35 -11.16 -12.99
CA GLU A 62 1.49 -11.52 -12.14
C GLU A 62 1.80 -13.02 -12.16
N GLY A 63 0.76 -13.88 -12.13
CA GLY A 63 0.92 -15.34 -12.20
C GLY A 63 1.52 -15.86 -13.52
N SER A 64 1.55 -15.03 -14.57
CA SER A 64 2.19 -15.33 -15.85
C SER A 64 3.64 -14.86 -15.93
N VAL A 65 4.07 -13.97 -15.03
CA VAL A 65 5.45 -13.46 -14.97
C VAL A 65 6.27 -14.40 -14.11
N ARG A 66 7.25 -15.09 -14.70
CA ARG A 66 8.09 -16.06 -13.98
C ARG A 66 9.42 -15.45 -13.57
N GLY A 67 9.91 -15.86 -12.39
CA GLY A 67 11.27 -15.57 -11.95
C GLY A 67 11.53 -14.11 -11.55
N PHE A 68 10.49 -13.33 -11.28
CA PHE A 68 10.64 -12.04 -10.62
C PHE A 68 10.78 -12.23 -9.11
N THR A 69 11.44 -11.30 -8.45
CA THR A 69 11.52 -11.22 -6.99
C THR A 69 11.04 -9.85 -6.57
N SER A 70 10.10 -9.80 -5.62
CA SER A 70 9.64 -8.57 -5.00
C SER A 70 10.12 -8.51 -3.56
N GLU A 71 10.58 -7.34 -3.15
CA GLU A 71 11.05 -7.04 -1.80
C GLU A 71 10.46 -5.71 -1.35
N LEU A 72 10.17 -5.61 -0.05
CA LEU A 72 9.87 -4.35 0.61
C LEU A 72 11.04 -4.03 1.52
N TRP A 73 11.71 -2.92 1.25
CA TRP A 73 12.70 -2.35 2.13
C TRP A 73 11.99 -1.37 3.06
N GLU A 74 11.90 -1.72 4.34
CA GLU A 74 11.29 -0.88 5.37
C GLU A 74 12.24 0.26 5.77
N GLU A 75 11.69 1.41 6.15
CA GLU A 75 12.49 2.54 6.65
C GLU A 75 13.29 2.12 7.89
N ASP A 76 14.61 2.13 7.75
CA ASP A 76 15.57 1.62 8.73
C ASP A 76 16.44 2.73 9.35
N GLY A 77 16.11 4.00 9.10
CA GLY A 77 16.88 5.17 9.50
C GLY A 77 18.15 5.41 8.66
N SER A 78 18.42 4.62 7.62
CA SER A 78 19.61 4.80 6.79
C SER A 78 19.49 6.02 5.85
N GLY A 79 20.62 6.67 5.59
CA GLY A 79 20.70 7.74 4.60
C GLY A 79 20.38 7.23 3.18
N GLU A 80 20.78 5.99 2.88
CA GLU A 80 20.52 5.36 1.58
C GLU A 80 19.02 5.18 1.32
N PHE A 81 18.26 4.75 2.34
CA PHE A 81 16.81 4.68 2.25
C PHE A 81 16.21 6.07 1.98
N ALA A 82 16.62 7.08 2.75
CA ALA A 82 16.09 8.43 2.61
C ALA A 82 16.35 9.00 1.20
N GLU A 83 17.58 8.86 0.68
CA GLU A 83 17.94 9.30 -0.66
C GLU A 83 17.14 8.56 -1.75
N MET A 84 16.98 7.25 -1.63
CA MET A 84 16.23 6.45 -2.59
C MET A 84 14.73 6.74 -2.53
N PHE A 85 14.16 6.94 -1.35
CA PHE A 85 12.74 7.24 -1.14
C PHE A 85 12.34 8.61 -1.72
N GLU A 86 13.22 9.60 -1.65
CA GLU A 86 13.00 10.91 -2.27
C GLU A 86 13.18 10.88 -3.80
N ARG A 87 13.96 9.93 -4.33
CA ARG A 87 14.22 9.81 -5.78
C ARG A 87 13.05 9.20 -6.56
N VAL A 88 12.27 8.33 -5.92
CA VAL A 88 11.19 7.55 -6.57
C VAL A 88 9.82 8.20 -6.49
#